data_AF-P20588-F1
#
_entry.id   AF-P20588-F1
#
_cell.length_a   1.000
_cell.length_b   1.000
_cell.length_c   1.000
_cell.angle_alpha   90.00
_cell.angle_beta   90.00
_cell.angle_gamma   90.00
#
_symmetry.space_group_name_H-M   'P 1'
#
loop_
_entity.id
_entity.type
_entity.pdbx_description
1 polymer ?
#
loop_
_entity_poly.entity_id
_entity_poly.type
_entity_poly.pdbx_seq_one_letter_code
_entity_poly.pdbx_strand_id
1 'polypeptide(L)'
;MNDEISDLINQAVSNILINSSSENKLKKLIKTHDVKIHFVPRNYRIFGGILQSMNIQFGNFLEEFMTLLIKSDGRYDILEEYSGKKSNKFQLSTSNDNRIDQFISFCQRSDSINLDEEFPKLLNEVKNDNDTNLSSISHDIDILFRNKETGVIYYLEVKYNDDHDTGKFVDINRKFIKTYAYLVREFPNTEIKPILFFFNNKKMKGNIYVPENTNIRRGKSFFDEFLKIKYEDVDSYIRNLSESPDNIKAFDDLYRKIMAMK
;
A
#
# COMPACT_ATOMS: atom_id res chain seq x y z
N MET A 1 9.07 -3.17 -21.61
CA MET A 1 9.38 -2.19 -20.54
C MET A 1 10.50 -1.25 -20.98
N ASN A 2 10.43 0.05 -20.65
CA ASN A 2 11.47 1.03 -20.97
C ASN A 2 12.64 0.94 -19.97
N ASP A 3 13.85 1.28 -20.41
CA ASP A 3 15.10 1.21 -19.63
C ASP A 3 15.02 2.01 -18.32
N GLU A 4 14.35 3.16 -18.33
CA GLU A 4 14.13 4.00 -17.14
C GLU A 4 13.38 3.26 -16.01
N ILE A 5 12.42 2.41 -16.36
CA ILE A 5 11.62 1.66 -15.37
C ILE A 5 12.46 0.51 -14.79
N SER A 6 13.23 -0.19 -15.63
CA SER A 6 14.17 -1.21 -15.14
C SER A 6 15.26 -0.62 -14.25
N ASP A 7 15.81 0.54 -14.63
CA ASP A 7 16.85 1.22 -13.85
C ASP A 7 16.31 1.64 -12.48
N LEU A 8 15.08 2.16 -12.41
CA LEU A 8 14.43 2.46 -11.13
C LEU A 8 14.29 1.20 -10.26
N ILE A 9 13.81 0.09 -10.83
CA ILE A 9 13.64 -1.17 -10.09
C ILE A 9 15.00 -1.65 -9.55
N ASN A 10 16.05 -1.65 -10.38
CA ASN A 10 17.39 -2.07 -9.97
C ASN A 10 17.98 -1.18 -8.87
N GLN A 11 17.85 0.14 -9.02
CA GLN A 11 18.32 1.09 -8.01
C GLN A 11 17.58 0.90 -6.68
N ALA A 12 16.26 0.71 -6.72
CA ALA A 12 15.47 0.45 -5.52
C ALA A 12 15.88 -0.84 -4.82
N VAL A 13 16.03 -1.95 -5.56
CA VAL A 13 16.49 -3.23 -5.00
C VAL A 13 17.88 -3.09 -4.37
N SER A 14 18.83 -2.46 -5.08
CA SER A 14 20.16 -2.19 -4.56
C SER A 14 20.12 -1.35 -3.27
N ASN A 15 19.33 -0.27 -3.24
CA ASN A 15 19.16 0.59 -2.08
C ASN A 15 18.56 -0.18 -0.88
N ILE A 16 17.58 -1.06 -1.10
CA ILE A 16 16.99 -1.90 -0.06
C ILE A 16 18.03 -2.84 0.55
N LEU A 17 18.85 -3.49 -0.29
CA LEU A 17 19.93 -4.40 0.17
C LEU A 17 20.99 -3.65 0.97
N ILE A 18 21.45 -2.49 0.48
CA ILE A 18 22.46 -1.65 1.14
C ILE A 18 21.93 -1.15 2.50
N ASN A 19 20.74 -0.55 2.53
CA ASN A 19 20.14 -0.01 3.76
C ASN A 19 19.87 -1.09 4.81
N SER A 20 19.52 -2.30 4.36
CA SER A 20 19.21 -3.43 5.22
C SER A 20 20.42 -4.07 5.89
N SER A 21 21.61 -3.86 5.33
CA SER A 21 22.88 -4.39 5.86
C SER A 21 23.72 -3.35 6.62
N SER A 22 23.17 -2.15 6.84
CA SER A 22 23.83 -1.05 7.55
C SER A 22 24.18 -1.41 9.00
N GLU A 23 25.35 -0.98 9.48
CA GLU A 23 25.82 -1.30 10.82
C GLU A 23 24.87 -0.85 11.93
N ASN A 24 24.26 0.34 11.77
CA ASN A 24 23.33 0.88 12.75
C ASN A 24 22.08 0.00 12.90
N LYS A 25 21.55 -0.49 11.78
CA LYS A 25 20.39 -1.41 11.77
C LYS A 25 20.76 -2.75 12.42
N LEU A 26 21.95 -3.27 12.09
CA LEU A 26 22.47 -4.51 12.67
C LEU A 26 22.66 -4.39 14.19
N LYS A 27 23.32 -3.34 14.68
CA LYS A 27 23.49 -3.07 16.11
C LYS A 27 22.15 -3.00 16.85
N LYS A 28 21.15 -2.34 16.25
CA LYS A 28 19.80 -2.25 16.83
C LYS A 28 19.12 -3.62 16.91
N LEU A 29 19.21 -4.45 15.87
CA LEU A 29 18.64 -5.80 15.86
C LEU A 29 19.34 -6.70 16.87
N ILE A 30 20.67 -6.67 16.95
CA ILE A 30 21.46 -7.42 17.95
C ILE A 30 20.97 -7.09 19.36
N LYS A 31 20.96 -5.80 19.73
CA LYS A 31 20.47 -5.34 21.04
C LYS A 31 19.03 -5.78 21.32
N THR A 32 18.17 -5.77 20.30
CA THR A 32 16.76 -6.18 20.42
C THR A 32 16.62 -7.69 20.67
N HIS A 33 17.51 -8.51 20.11
CA HIS A 33 17.43 -9.97 20.19
C HIS A 33 18.26 -10.58 21.32
N ASP A 34 19.30 -9.90 21.81
CA ASP A 34 20.13 -10.35 22.93
C ASP A 34 19.34 -10.46 24.24
N VAL A 35 18.37 -9.57 24.46
CA VAL A 35 17.55 -9.55 25.68
C VAL A 35 16.36 -10.51 25.63
N LYS A 36 16.09 -11.13 24.48
CA LYS A 36 14.90 -11.97 24.26
C LYS A 36 15.23 -13.45 24.47
N ILE A 37 14.58 -14.07 25.45
CA ILE A 37 14.55 -15.54 25.63
C ILE A 37 13.77 -16.16 24.46
N HIS A 38 14.39 -17.05 23.68
CA HIS A 38 13.76 -17.69 22.52
C HIS A 38 14.52 -18.97 22.10
N PHE A 39 13.82 -19.92 21.49
CA PHE A 39 14.44 -21.18 21.01
C PHE A 39 15.17 -21.01 19.66
N VAL A 40 14.64 -20.18 18.76
CA VAL A 40 15.33 -19.84 17.49
C VAL A 40 16.64 -19.10 17.79
N PRO A 41 17.78 -19.55 17.23
CA PRO A 41 19.07 -18.93 17.52
C PRO A 41 19.12 -17.45 17.15
N ARG A 42 19.89 -16.68 17.92
CA ARG A 42 19.97 -15.21 17.80
C ARG A 42 20.22 -14.73 16.37
N ASN A 43 21.23 -15.28 15.68
CA ASN A 43 21.61 -14.80 14.34
C ASN A 43 20.51 -15.06 13.30
N TYR A 44 19.75 -16.16 13.41
CA TYR A 44 18.58 -16.42 12.56
C TYR A 44 17.44 -15.43 12.84
N ARG A 45 17.24 -15.02 14.11
CA ARG A 45 16.26 -13.98 14.45
C ARG A 45 16.66 -12.62 13.89
N ILE A 46 17.94 -12.27 13.94
CA ILE A 46 18.49 -11.04 13.31
C ILE A 46 18.25 -11.09 11.81
N PHE A 47 18.63 -12.20 11.15
CA PHE A 47 18.43 -12.38 9.71
C PHE A 47 16.94 -12.26 9.33
N GLY A 48 16.05 -12.94 10.07
CA GLY A 48 14.60 -12.81 9.88
C GLY A 48 14.09 -11.37 10.06
N GLY A 49 14.61 -10.62 11.03
CA GLY A 49 14.29 -9.20 11.21
C GLY A 49 14.77 -8.31 10.07
N ILE A 50 15.90 -8.65 9.43
CA ILE A 50 16.38 -7.96 8.22
C ILE A 50 15.43 -8.22 7.05
N LEU A 51 15.09 -9.49 6.78
CA LEU A 51 14.16 -9.86 5.71
C LEU A 51 12.78 -9.22 5.91
N GLN A 52 12.26 -9.22 7.14
CA GLN A 52 11.01 -8.53 7.46
C GLN A 52 11.10 -7.04 7.14
N SER A 53 12.23 -6.40 7.45
CA SER A 53 12.42 -4.99 7.12
C SER A 53 12.54 -4.75 5.62
N MET A 54 13.12 -5.67 4.84
CA MET A 54 13.14 -5.58 3.38
C MET A 54 11.73 -5.65 2.82
N ASN A 55 10.86 -6.53 3.34
CA ASN A 55 9.46 -6.60 2.94
C ASN A 55 8.70 -5.29 3.19
N ILE A 56 8.97 -4.61 4.32
CA ILE A 56 8.39 -3.28 4.59
C ILE A 56 8.91 -2.25 3.58
N GLN A 57 10.21 -2.24 3.30
CA GLN A 57 10.80 -1.32 2.32
C GLN A 57 10.28 -1.59 0.90
N PHE A 58 10.00 -2.85 0.56
CA PHE A 58 9.39 -3.20 -0.72
C PHE A 58 7.97 -2.62 -0.86
N GLY A 59 7.17 -2.64 0.21
CA GLY A 59 5.87 -1.95 0.24
C GLY A 59 5.99 -0.46 -0.09
N ASN A 60 6.91 0.24 0.57
CA ASN A 60 7.17 1.66 0.29
C ASN A 60 7.69 1.89 -1.14
N PHE A 61 8.55 1.00 -1.63
CA PHE A 61 9.02 1.05 -3.02
C PHE A 61 7.84 0.94 -4.01
N LEU A 62 6.87 0.06 -3.76
CA LEU A 62 5.71 -0.07 -4.63
C LEU A 62 4.90 1.24 -4.71
N GLU A 63 4.79 2.00 -3.63
CA GLU A 63 4.12 3.31 -3.63
C GLU A 63 4.85 4.32 -4.55
N GLU A 64 6.17 4.43 -4.41
CA GLU A 64 7.01 5.31 -5.26
C GLU A 64 7.00 4.85 -6.72
N PHE A 65 7.13 3.53 -6.94
CA PHE A 65 7.12 2.91 -8.26
C PHE A 65 5.80 3.16 -8.99
N MET A 66 4.66 2.93 -8.33
CA MET A 66 3.35 3.19 -8.92
C MET A 66 3.12 4.68 -9.20
N THR A 67 3.61 5.57 -8.33
CA THR A 67 3.57 7.02 -8.57
C THR A 67 4.33 7.38 -9.85
N LEU A 68 5.52 6.82 -10.06
CA LEU A 68 6.28 7.04 -11.28
C LEU A 68 5.52 6.51 -12.51
N LEU A 69 4.98 5.29 -12.45
CA LEU A 69 4.25 4.71 -13.58
C LEU A 69 3.04 5.55 -13.99
N ILE A 70 2.25 6.03 -13.02
CA ILE A 70 1.09 6.90 -13.27
C ILE A 70 1.55 8.23 -13.89
N LYS A 71 2.64 8.81 -13.39
CA LYS A 71 3.21 10.06 -13.91
C LYS A 71 3.71 9.90 -15.35
N SER A 72 4.42 8.82 -15.65
CA SER A 72 4.97 8.51 -16.97
C SER A 72 3.91 8.18 -18.02
N ASP A 73 2.71 7.76 -17.60
CA ASP A 73 1.59 7.55 -18.51
C ASP A 73 1.16 8.85 -19.24
N GLY A 74 1.27 9.99 -18.55
CA GLY A 74 1.02 11.32 -19.09
C GLY A 74 -0.45 11.77 -19.10
N ARG A 75 -1.42 10.85 -18.93
CA ARG A 75 -2.87 11.19 -18.82
C ARG A 75 -3.25 11.81 -17.47
N TYR A 76 -2.39 11.69 -16.47
CA TYR A 76 -2.69 12.06 -15.09
C TYR A 76 -1.73 13.11 -14.54
N ASP A 77 -2.22 13.91 -13.60
CA ASP A 77 -1.43 14.78 -12.73
C ASP A 77 -1.38 14.19 -11.32
N ILE A 78 -0.17 13.99 -10.78
CA ILE A 78 -0.01 13.64 -9.37
C ILE A 78 -0.30 14.88 -8.52
N LEU A 79 -1.15 14.74 -7.51
CA LEU A 79 -1.45 15.80 -6.54
C LEU A 79 -0.37 15.80 -5.46
N GLU A 80 0.80 16.36 -5.80
CA GLU A 80 2.05 16.36 -5.01
C GLU A 80 1.91 16.98 -3.60
N GLU A 81 0.88 17.79 -3.36
CA GLU A 81 0.57 18.34 -2.03
C GLU A 81 0.15 17.25 -1.03
N TYR A 82 -0.44 16.16 -1.52
CA TYR A 82 -1.00 15.08 -0.69
C TYR A 82 -0.32 13.73 -0.94
N SER A 83 -0.04 13.42 -2.20
CA SER A 83 0.47 12.13 -2.65
C SER A 83 1.85 11.83 -2.04
N GLY A 84 2.00 10.69 -1.37
CA GLY A 84 3.22 10.29 -0.68
C GLY A 84 3.63 11.20 0.49
N LYS A 85 2.79 12.17 0.88
CA LYS A 85 3.05 13.06 2.02
C LYS A 85 2.56 12.45 3.31
N LYS A 86 3.33 12.69 4.37
CA LYS A 86 3.03 12.22 5.72
C LYS A 86 2.32 13.30 6.52
N SER A 87 1.38 12.89 7.35
CA SER A 87 0.70 13.73 8.34
C SER A 87 -0.04 14.93 7.74
N ASN A 88 -0.61 14.75 6.54
CA ASN A 88 -1.56 15.72 5.96
C ASN A 88 -2.69 15.98 6.95
N LYS A 89 -3.16 17.22 7.04
CA LYS A 89 -4.22 17.61 7.97
C LYS A 89 -5.56 17.54 7.28
N PHE A 90 -6.44 16.68 7.77
CA PHE A 90 -7.80 16.54 7.27
C PHE A 90 -8.82 16.78 8.36
N GLN A 91 -10.09 16.89 7.96
CA GLN A 91 -11.23 16.98 8.86
C GLN A 91 -12.16 15.79 8.67
N LEU A 92 -12.60 15.20 9.77
CA LEU A 92 -13.63 14.16 9.79
C LEU A 92 -14.72 14.54 10.78
N SER A 93 -15.97 14.34 10.38
CA SER A 93 -17.10 14.52 11.28
C SER A 93 -17.30 13.30 12.18
N THR A 94 -17.85 13.53 13.36
CA THR A 94 -18.22 12.44 14.28
C THR A 94 -19.26 11.51 13.65
N SER A 95 -20.19 12.05 12.86
CA SER A 95 -21.15 11.30 12.04
C SER A 95 -20.45 10.31 11.09
N ASN A 96 -19.51 10.78 10.27
CA ASN A 96 -18.80 9.90 9.34
C ASN A 96 -17.92 8.88 10.05
N ASP A 97 -17.25 9.26 11.15
CA ASP A 97 -16.43 8.33 11.92
C ASP A 97 -17.26 7.13 12.41
N ASN A 98 -18.41 7.43 13.04
CA ASN A 98 -19.35 6.42 13.51
C ASN A 98 -19.96 5.58 12.38
N ARG A 99 -20.37 6.22 11.28
CA ARG A 99 -20.95 5.55 10.11
C ARG A 99 -19.98 4.50 9.53
N ILE A 100 -18.71 4.87 9.40
CA ILE A 100 -17.68 3.97 8.86
C ILE A 100 -17.43 2.81 9.83
N ASP A 101 -17.33 3.08 11.13
CA ASP A 101 -17.12 2.03 12.13
C ASP A 101 -18.33 1.07 12.26
N GLN A 102 -19.55 1.59 12.08
CA GLN A 102 -20.76 0.78 11.97
C GLN A 102 -20.76 -0.09 10.72
N PHE A 103 -20.37 0.45 9.55
CA PHE A 103 -20.24 -0.32 8.32
C PHE A 103 -19.23 -1.47 8.47
N ILE A 104 -18.04 -1.20 9.02
CA ILE A 104 -17.04 -2.24 9.29
C ILE A 104 -17.62 -3.32 10.20
N SER A 105 -18.29 -2.93 11.28
CA SER A 105 -18.94 -3.87 12.22
C SER A 105 -20.04 -4.69 11.55
N PHE A 106 -20.81 -4.08 10.65
CA PHE A 106 -21.87 -4.74 9.89
C PHE A 106 -21.30 -5.80 8.94
N CYS A 107 -20.25 -5.47 8.19
CA CYS A 107 -19.52 -6.43 7.35
C CYS A 107 -19.00 -7.64 8.13
N GLN A 108 -18.53 -7.44 9.37
CA GLN A 108 -18.00 -8.53 10.20
C GLN A 108 -19.07 -9.47 10.76
N ARG A 109 -20.32 -9.00 10.90
CA ARG A 109 -21.42 -9.75 11.50
C ARG A 109 -22.38 -10.36 10.48
N SER A 110 -22.32 -9.89 9.24
CA SER A 110 -23.26 -10.27 8.19
C SER A 110 -22.77 -11.50 7.45
N ASP A 111 -23.61 -12.54 7.39
CA ASP A 111 -23.28 -13.77 6.65
C ASP A 111 -23.36 -13.57 5.12
N SER A 112 -24.14 -12.58 4.64
CA SER A 112 -24.38 -12.36 3.21
C SER A 112 -24.59 -10.88 2.85
N ILE A 113 -23.55 -10.05 3.00
CA ILE A 113 -23.59 -8.65 2.58
C ILE A 113 -23.42 -8.52 1.06
N ASN A 114 -24.30 -7.76 0.40
CA ASN A 114 -24.10 -7.36 -1.00
C ASN A 114 -23.23 -6.09 -1.07
N LEU A 115 -21.92 -6.26 -1.20
CA LEU A 115 -20.98 -5.13 -1.24
C LEU A 115 -21.16 -4.22 -2.45
N ASP A 116 -21.64 -4.76 -3.58
CA ASP A 116 -21.88 -3.96 -4.78
C ASP A 116 -23.06 -2.98 -4.60
N GLU A 117 -23.91 -3.19 -3.58
CA GLU A 117 -24.97 -2.25 -3.19
C GLU A 117 -24.60 -1.42 -1.95
N GLU A 118 -24.09 -2.06 -0.90
CA GLU A 118 -23.88 -1.40 0.40
C GLU A 118 -22.69 -0.44 0.38
N PHE A 119 -21.64 -0.75 -0.39
CA PHE A 119 -20.47 0.11 -0.45
C PHE A 119 -20.76 1.43 -1.20
N PRO A 120 -21.42 1.45 -2.38
CA PRO A 120 -21.83 2.70 -3.01
C PRO A 120 -22.79 3.54 -2.15
N LYS A 121 -23.71 2.91 -1.40
CA LYS A 121 -24.56 3.61 -0.42
C LYS A 121 -23.71 4.32 0.63
N LEU A 122 -22.76 3.61 1.24
CA LEU A 122 -21.81 4.18 2.20
C LEU A 122 -21.06 5.38 1.62
N LEU A 123 -20.47 5.24 0.43
CA LEU A 123 -19.72 6.34 -0.20
C LEU A 123 -20.61 7.57 -0.43
N ASN A 124 -21.84 7.36 -0.89
CA ASN A 124 -22.80 8.45 -1.10
C ASN A 124 -23.19 9.14 0.22
N GLU A 125 -23.43 8.37 1.29
CA GLU A 125 -23.71 8.95 2.61
C GLU A 125 -22.52 9.74 3.16
N VAL A 126 -21.30 9.20 3.01
CA VAL A 126 -20.07 9.87 3.43
C VAL A 126 -19.85 11.19 2.69
N LYS A 127 -20.10 11.20 1.38
CA LYS A 127 -19.98 12.40 0.54
C LYS A 127 -21.01 13.48 0.89
N ASN A 128 -22.23 13.08 1.25
CA ASN A 128 -23.32 14.00 1.58
C ASN A 128 -23.38 14.35 3.08
N ASP A 129 -22.35 14.01 3.85
CA ASP A 129 -22.30 14.32 5.27
C ASP A 129 -22.26 15.83 5.51
N ASN A 130 -23.17 16.31 6.34
CA ASN A 130 -23.32 17.72 6.70
C ASN A 130 -23.04 17.99 8.19
N ASP A 131 -22.53 17.00 8.92
CA ASP A 131 -22.18 17.15 10.33
C ASP A 131 -20.99 18.10 10.49
N THR A 132 -21.19 19.13 11.31
CA THR A 132 -20.23 20.19 11.59
C THR A 132 -19.38 19.91 12.84
N ASN A 133 -19.61 18.81 13.55
CA ASN A 133 -18.77 18.37 14.65
C ASN A 133 -17.50 17.69 14.13
N LEU A 134 -16.52 18.52 13.78
CA LEU A 134 -15.29 18.11 13.09
C LEU A 134 -14.13 17.91 14.06
N SER A 135 -13.37 16.85 13.81
CA SER A 135 -12.06 16.61 14.40
C SER A 135 -10.98 16.75 13.33
N SER A 136 -9.86 17.40 13.69
CA SER A 136 -8.67 17.42 12.85
C SER A 136 -7.87 16.13 13.02
N ILE A 137 -7.50 15.51 11.91
CA ILE A 137 -6.77 14.23 11.87
C ILE A 137 -5.52 14.42 11.02
N SER A 138 -4.39 13.89 11.48
CA SER A 138 -3.19 13.76 10.64
C SER A 138 -3.20 12.40 9.95
N HIS A 139 -3.01 12.40 8.62
CA HIS A 139 -3.08 11.19 7.82
C HIS A 139 -2.08 11.16 6.67
N ASP A 140 -1.64 9.95 6.32
CA ASP A 140 -0.75 9.68 5.21
C ASP A 140 -1.59 9.19 4.01
N ILE A 141 -1.30 9.68 2.81
CA ILE A 141 -1.96 9.23 1.59
C ILE A 141 -0.91 8.62 0.67
N ASP A 142 -1.13 7.37 0.25
CA ASP A 142 -0.20 6.67 -0.63
C ASP A 142 -0.13 7.39 -1.99
N ILE A 143 -1.20 7.36 -2.80
CA ILE A 143 -1.23 8.09 -4.09
C ILE A 143 -2.56 8.82 -4.32
N LEU A 144 -2.47 10.07 -4.75
CA LEU A 144 -3.61 10.87 -5.21
C LEU A 144 -3.29 11.49 -6.57
N PHE A 145 -4.11 11.19 -7.58
CA PHE A 145 -3.85 11.66 -8.95
C PHE A 145 -5.14 12.04 -9.67
N ARG A 146 -5.06 13.03 -10.56
CA ARG A 146 -6.20 13.57 -11.30
C ARG A 146 -6.08 13.21 -12.78
N ASN A 147 -7.16 12.73 -13.38
CA ASN A 147 -7.25 12.62 -14.84
C ASN A 147 -7.37 14.01 -15.46
N LYS A 148 -6.46 14.35 -16.39
CA LYS A 148 -6.36 15.67 -17.03
C LYS A 148 -7.59 16.05 -17.85
N GLU A 149 -8.25 15.06 -18.44
CA GLU A 149 -9.39 15.25 -19.33
C GLU A 149 -10.71 15.35 -18.55
N THR A 150 -10.93 14.43 -17.60
CA THR A 150 -12.22 14.34 -16.89
C THR A 150 -12.25 15.12 -15.58
N GLY A 151 -11.09 15.50 -15.04
CA GLY A 151 -10.98 16.14 -13.72
C GLY A 151 -11.23 15.20 -12.53
N VAL A 152 -11.59 13.93 -12.78
CA VAL A 152 -11.80 12.92 -11.72
C VAL A 152 -10.49 12.69 -10.98
N ILE A 153 -10.55 12.70 -9.66
CA ILE A 153 -9.43 12.37 -8.78
C ILE A 153 -9.55 10.91 -8.35
N TYR A 154 -8.46 10.18 -8.46
CA TYR A 154 -8.32 8.81 -7.99
C TYR A 154 -7.44 8.81 -6.75
N TYR A 155 -7.94 8.17 -5.69
CA TYR A 155 -7.17 7.84 -4.50
C TYR A 155 -6.80 6.36 -4.58
N LEU A 156 -5.51 6.07 -4.52
CA LEU A 156 -4.98 4.71 -4.52
C LEU A 156 -4.38 4.40 -3.13
N GLU A 157 -4.92 3.40 -2.45
CA GLU A 157 -4.25 2.76 -1.30
C GLU A 157 -3.49 1.55 -1.83
N VAL A 158 -2.16 1.58 -1.76
CA VAL A 158 -1.29 0.58 -2.38
C VAL A 158 -0.99 -0.52 -1.38
N LYS A 159 -1.21 -1.77 -1.79
CA LYS A 159 -0.90 -2.97 -1.01
C LYS A 159 -0.23 -3.99 -1.91
N TYR A 160 0.67 -4.81 -1.34
CA TYR A 160 1.32 -5.86 -2.11
C TYR A 160 0.37 -7.02 -2.44
N ASN A 161 -0.35 -7.51 -1.42
CA ASN A 161 -1.27 -8.65 -1.46
C ASN A 161 -2.37 -8.51 -0.39
N ASP A 162 -3.40 -9.35 -0.46
CA ASP A 162 -4.55 -9.36 0.46
C ASP A 162 -4.51 -10.51 1.49
N ASP A 163 -3.33 -10.83 2.02
CA ASP A 163 -3.11 -11.96 2.95
C ASP A 163 -2.80 -11.55 4.39
N HIS A 164 -3.10 -10.30 4.75
CA HIS A 164 -2.85 -9.80 6.10
C HIS A 164 -3.67 -10.51 7.19
N ASP A 165 -3.08 -10.58 8.39
CA ASP A 165 -3.77 -11.04 9.61
C ASP A 165 -5.09 -10.28 9.84
N THR A 166 -6.07 -10.93 10.46
CA THR A 166 -7.45 -10.45 10.53
C THR A 166 -7.58 -9.03 11.12
N GLY A 167 -6.86 -8.69 12.19
CA GLY A 167 -6.89 -7.34 12.77
C GLY A 167 -6.39 -6.28 11.78
N LYS A 168 -5.19 -6.51 11.22
CA LYS A 168 -4.59 -5.61 10.22
C LYS A 168 -5.46 -5.48 8.97
N PHE A 169 -6.14 -6.56 8.56
CA PHE A 169 -7.05 -6.55 7.42
C PHE A 169 -8.26 -5.62 7.65
N VAL A 170 -8.87 -5.65 8.83
CA VAL A 170 -9.98 -4.75 9.20
C VAL A 170 -9.50 -3.29 9.19
N ASP A 171 -8.35 -3.04 9.81
CA ASP A 171 -7.81 -1.68 9.96
C ASP A 171 -7.44 -1.05 8.63
N ILE A 172 -6.91 -1.82 7.67
CA ILE A 172 -6.61 -1.33 6.31
C ILE A 172 -7.89 -0.88 5.60
N ASN A 173 -8.96 -1.68 5.68
CA ASN A 173 -10.21 -1.35 5.02
C ASN A 173 -10.91 -0.15 5.70
N ARG A 174 -10.86 -0.07 7.03
CA ARG A 174 -11.33 1.10 7.77
C ARG A 174 -10.54 2.35 7.37
N LYS A 175 -9.20 2.27 7.34
CA LYS A 175 -8.31 3.37 6.93
C LYS A 175 -8.70 3.84 5.53
N PHE A 176 -8.81 2.92 4.57
CA PHE A 176 -9.17 3.21 3.18
C PHE A 176 -10.48 4.01 3.06
N ILE A 177 -11.53 3.61 3.77
CA ILE A 177 -12.82 4.30 3.74
C ILE A 177 -12.73 5.67 4.45
N LYS A 178 -12.03 5.75 5.58
CA LYS A 178 -11.81 7.03 6.28
C LYS A 178 -11.02 8.01 5.40
N THR A 179 -10.02 7.56 4.65
CA THR A 179 -9.30 8.41 3.70
C THR A 179 -10.19 8.96 2.61
N TYR A 180 -11.12 8.16 2.07
CA TYR A 180 -12.14 8.68 1.16
C TYR A 180 -12.97 9.79 1.82
N ALA A 181 -13.41 9.60 3.06
CA ALA A 181 -14.17 10.61 3.81
C ALA A 181 -13.40 11.92 4.00
N TYR A 182 -12.09 11.84 4.24
CA TYR A 182 -11.21 13.02 4.31
C TYR A 182 -11.18 13.76 2.97
N LEU A 183 -10.99 13.02 1.88
CA LEU A 183 -10.81 13.58 0.54
C LEU A 183 -12.07 14.22 -0.02
N VAL A 184 -13.26 13.63 0.19
CA VAL A 184 -14.50 14.26 -0.30
C VAL A 184 -14.84 15.54 0.44
N ARG A 185 -14.40 15.68 1.69
CA ARG A 185 -14.54 16.94 2.44
C ARG A 185 -13.51 17.99 2.00
N GLU A 186 -12.28 17.56 1.70
CA GLU A 186 -11.23 18.44 1.16
C GLU A 186 -11.58 18.94 -0.26
N PHE A 187 -12.20 18.09 -1.08
CA PHE A 187 -12.54 18.37 -2.47
C PHE A 187 -14.06 18.23 -2.74
N PRO A 188 -14.92 19.07 -2.14
CA PRO A 188 -16.38 18.88 -2.16
C PRO A 188 -17.01 18.95 -3.55
N ASN A 189 -16.36 19.65 -4.48
CA ASN A 189 -16.85 19.86 -5.84
C ASN A 189 -16.14 18.96 -6.88
N THR A 190 -15.41 17.93 -6.44
CA THR A 190 -14.67 17.03 -7.32
C THR A 190 -15.08 15.59 -7.09
N GLU A 191 -15.23 14.84 -8.19
CA GLU A 191 -15.47 13.41 -8.09
C GLU A 191 -14.18 12.71 -7.63
N ILE A 192 -14.27 12.03 -6.49
CA ILE A 192 -13.19 11.19 -5.94
C ILE A 192 -13.56 9.72 -6.13
N LYS A 193 -12.67 8.94 -6.73
CA LYS A 193 -12.78 7.48 -6.86
C LYS A 193 -11.73 6.78 -6.00
N PRO A 194 -12.12 6.15 -4.87
CA PRO A 194 -11.20 5.40 -4.04
C PRO A 194 -10.94 4.01 -4.63
N ILE A 195 -9.67 3.62 -4.72
CA ILE A 195 -9.20 2.34 -5.25
C ILE A 195 -8.27 1.70 -4.22
N LEU A 196 -8.63 0.51 -3.74
CA LEU A 196 -7.75 -0.35 -2.96
C LEU A 196 -6.98 -1.23 -3.95
N PHE A 197 -5.71 -0.91 -4.16
CA PHE A 197 -4.87 -1.59 -5.15
C PHE A 197 -4.03 -2.69 -4.51
N PHE A 198 -4.07 -3.87 -5.11
CA PHE A 198 -3.15 -4.96 -4.81
C PHE A 198 -2.20 -5.17 -5.98
N PHE A 199 -0.89 -5.06 -5.74
CA PHE A 199 0.11 -5.26 -6.79
C PHE A 199 0.03 -6.68 -7.38
N ASN A 200 -0.13 -7.70 -6.53
CA ASN A 200 -0.33 -9.07 -7.00
C ASN A 200 -1.71 -9.28 -7.63
N ASN A 201 -1.72 -9.93 -8.80
CA ASN A 201 -2.95 -10.23 -9.55
C ASN A 201 -3.88 -11.24 -8.84
N LYS A 202 -3.31 -12.18 -8.06
CA LYS A 202 -4.08 -13.26 -7.43
C LYS A 202 -4.82 -12.77 -6.18
N LYS A 203 -6.11 -13.09 -6.10
CA LYS A 203 -6.92 -12.99 -4.87
C LYS A 203 -6.54 -14.08 -3.87
N MET A 204 -6.15 -13.68 -2.66
CA MET A 204 -5.72 -14.61 -1.60
C MET A 204 -6.86 -14.88 -0.61
N LYS A 205 -7.22 -13.90 0.22
CA LYS A 205 -8.29 -14.03 1.24
C LYS A 205 -9.62 -13.50 0.74
N GLY A 206 -9.58 -12.48 -0.12
CA GLY A 206 -10.74 -11.70 -0.53
C GLY A 206 -11.20 -10.68 0.49
N ASN A 207 -12.11 -9.81 0.05
CA ASN A 207 -12.53 -8.64 0.80
C ASN A 207 -14.04 -8.68 1.10
N ILE A 208 -14.39 -8.38 2.35
CA ILE A 208 -15.77 -8.32 2.85
C ILE A 208 -16.23 -6.89 3.15
N TYR A 209 -15.41 -5.89 2.84
CA TYR A 209 -15.64 -4.47 3.13
C TYR A 209 -15.69 -3.63 1.85
N VAL A 210 -14.89 -3.99 0.85
CA VAL A 210 -14.73 -3.24 -0.40
C VAL A 210 -15.05 -4.15 -1.59
N PRO A 211 -15.92 -3.74 -2.52
CA PRO A 211 -16.31 -4.55 -3.67
C PRO A 211 -15.15 -4.79 -4.64
N GLU A 212 -15.00 -6.04 -5.06
CA GLU A 212 -13.86 -6.51 -5.87
C GLU A 212 -13.85 -5.87 -7.28
N ASN A 213 -15.01 -5.70 -7.90
CA ASN A 213 -15.11 -5.33 -9.32
C ASN A 213 -15.08 -3.81 -9.55
N THR A 214 -15.38 -3.01 -8.52
CA THR A 214 -15.57 -1.56 -8.65
C THR A 214 -14.49 -0.77 -7.94
N ASN A 215 -14.11 -1.14 -6.72
CA ASN A 215 -13.18 -0.37 -5.88
C ASN A 215 -11.87 -1.09 -5.55
N ILE A 216 -11.74 -2.38 -5.90
CA ILE A 216 -10.46 -3.07 -5.89
C ILE A 216 -9.93 -3.15 -7.31
N ARG A 217 -8.62 -2.96 -7.46
CA ARG A 217 -7.88 -3.30 -8.68
C ARG A 217 -6.66 -4.12 -8.31
N ARG A 218 -6.45 -5.22 -9.02
CA ARG A 218 -5.29 -6.11 -8.84
C ARG A 218 -4.40 -6.05 -10.06
N GLY A 219 -3.09 -5.90 -9.86
CA GLY A 219 -2.04 -5.95 -10.89
C GLY A 219 -2.55 -5.56 -12.28
N LYS A 220 -2.79 -6.57 -13.12
CA LYS A 220 -3.28 -6.42 -14.49
C LYS A 220 -4.49 -5.49 -14.66
N SER A 221 -5.54 -5.64 -13.86
CA SER A 221 -6.75 -4.81 -13.99
C SER A 221 -6.48 -3.32 -13.76
N PHE A 222 -5.54 -2.97 -12.86
CA PHE A 222 -5.12 -1.58 -12.70
C PHE A 222 -4.30 -1.11 -13.89
N PHE A 223 -3.34 -1.93 -14.33
CA PHE A 223 -2.45 -1.58 -15.42
C PHE A 223 -3.21 -1.37 -16.73
N ASP A 224 -4.12 -2.27 -17.08
CA ASP A 224 -4.94 -2.19 -18.29
C ASP A 224 -5.84 -0.93 -18.30
N GLU A 225 -6.33 -0.48 -17.13
CA GLU A 225 -7.20 0.70 -17.02
C GLU A 225 -6.39 2.01 -16.99
N PHE A 226 -5.30 2.05 -16.21
CA PHE A 226 -4.62 3.29 -15.82
C PHE A 226 -3.25 3.49 -16.46
N LEU A 227 -2.64 2.48 -17.08
CA LEU A 227 -1.25 2.56 -17.52
C LEU A 227 -1.07 2.09 -18.98
N LYS A 228 -0.10 2.69 -19.68
CA LYS A 228 0.37 2.21 -20.99
C LYS A 228 1.29 0.99 -20.90
N ILE A 229 1.98 0.82 -19.76
CA ILE A 229 2.83 -0.35 -19.52
C ILE A 229 1.97 -1.56 -19.15
N LYS A 230 2.36 -2.74 -19.63
CA LYS A 230 1.69 -4.00 -19.30
C LYS A 230 2.16 -4.53 -17.96
N TYR A 231 1.23 -5.07 -17.18
CA TYR A 231 1.57 -5.70 -15.90
C TYR A 231 2.53 -6.88 -16.09
N GLU A 232 2.35 -7.66 -17.15
CA GLU A 232 3.18 -8.83 -17.47
C GLU A 232 4.65 -8.47 -17.72
N ASP A 233 4.93 -7.29 -18.28
CA ASP A 233 6.30 -6.80 -18.46
C ASP A 233 7.00 -6.58 -17.11
N VAL A 234 6.28 -5.96 -16.16
CA VAL A 234 6.79 -5.66 -14.82
C VAL A 234 6.91 -6.93 -13.97
N ASP A 235 5.90 -7.80 -13.98
CA ASP A 235 5.91 -9.07 -13.24
C ASP A 235 7.06 -9.97 -13.73
N SER A 236 7.23 -10.11 -15.05
CA SER A 236 8.33 -10.87 -15.65
C SER A 236 9.69 -10.30 -15.24
N TYR A 237 9.85 -8.98 -15.29
CA TYR A 237 11.11 -8.34 -14.92
C TYR A 237 11.47 -8.59 -13.45
N ILE A 238 10.55 -8.34 -12.52
CA ILE A 238 10.79 -8.50 -11.09
C ILE A 238 11.10 -9.97 -10.74
N ARG A 239 10.42 -10.94 -11.37
CA ARG A 239 10.70 -12.38 -11.19
C ARG A 239 12.10 -12.76 -11.70
N ASN A 240 12.49 -12.25 -12.87
CA ASN A 240 13.81 -12.55 -13.41
C ASN A 240 14.92 -11.89 -12.57
N LEU A 241 14.67 -10.68 -12.05
CA LEU A 241 15.58 -10.01 -11.13
C LEU A 241 15.72 -10.78 -9.81
N SER A 242 14.62 -11.26 -9.22
CA SER A 242 14.64 -11.99 -7.95
C SER A 242 15.50 -13.25 -8.02
N GLU A 243 15.39 -14.00 -9.11
CA GLU A 243 16.13 -15.24 -9.36
C GLU A 243 17.47 -15.03 -10.09
N SER A 244 17.89 -13.78 -10.30
CA SER A 244 19.16 -13.50 -10.96
C SER A 244 20.34 -13.97 -10.10
N PRO A 245 21.43 -14.51 -10.70
CA PRO A 245 22.59 -14.97 -9.94
C PRO A 245 23.19 -13.90 -9.02
N ASP A 246 23.22 -12.64 -9.47
CA ASP A 246 23.76 -11.52 -8.70
C ASP A 246 22.89 -11.19 -7.49
N ASN A 247 21.56 -11.22 -7.65
CA ASN A 247 20.65 -10.99 -6.55
C ASN A 247 20.74 -12.12 -5.51
N ILE A 248 20.71 -13.39 -5.94
CA ILE A 248 20.88 -14.55 -5.05
C ILE A 248 22.18 -14.45 -4.28
N LYS A 249 23.29 -14.13 -4.96
CA LYS A 249 24.60 -13.94 -4.33
C LYS A 249 24.56 -12.84 -3.26
N ALA A 250 23.87 -11.73 -3.50
CA ALA A 250 23.75 -10.65 -2.53
C ALA A 250 23.03 -11.10 -1.24
N PHE A 251 21.98 -11.91 -1.37
CA PHE A 251 21.28 -12.50 -0.22
C PHE A 251 22.14 -13.54 0.52
N ASP A 252 22.89 -14.38 -0.21
CA ASP A 252 23.81 -15.36 0.37
C ASP A 252 24.94 -14.69 1.16
N ASP A 253 25.54 -13.63 0.61
CA ASP A 253 26.61 -12.88 1.26
C ASP A 253 26.10 -12.16 2.51
N LEU A 254 24.88 -11.61 2.46
CA LEU A 254 24.20 -11.07 3.64
C LEU A 254 24.00 -12.16 4.70
N TYR A 255 23.47 -13.33 4.33
CA TYR A 255 23.28 -14.45 5.26
C TYR A 255 24.59 -14.85 5.93
N ARG A 256 25.67 -15.07 5.17
CA ARG A 256 27.00 -15.42 5.69
C ARG A 256 27.53 -14.35 6.65
N LYS A 257 27.38 -13.08 6.30
CA LYS A 257 27.76 -11.94 7.15
C LYS A 257 27.04 -11.98 8.50
N ILE A 258 25.73 -12.25 8.53
CA ILE A 258 24.96 -12.34 9.78
C ILE A 258 25.35 -13.58 10.59
N MET A 259 25.54 -14.73 9.94
CA MET A 259 25.88 -15.96 10.64
C MET A 259 27.28 -15.92 11.27
N ALA A 260 28.22 -15.16 10.71
CA ALA A 260 29.54 -14.94 11.27
C ALA A 260 29.57 -13.98 12.48
N MET A 261 28.45 -13.34 12.85
CA MET A 261 28.38 -12.44 13.99
C MET A 261 28.43 -13.20 15.32
N LYS A 262 29.35 -12.79 16.19
CA LYS A 262 29.52 -13.33 17.55
C LYS A 262 28.60 -12.65 18.54
#